data_AF-A0A0F7SL39-F1
#
_entry.id   AF-A0A0F7SL39-F1
#
_cell.length_a   1.000
_cell.length_b   1.000
_cell.length_c   1.000
_cell.angle_alpha   90.00
_cell.angle_beta   90.00
_cell.angle_gamma   90.00
#
_symmetry.space_group_name_H-M   'P 1'
#
loop_
_entity.id
_entity.type
_entity.pdbx_description
1 polymer ?
#
loop_
_entity_poly.entity_id
_entity_poly.type
_entity_poly.pdbx_seq_one_letter_code
_entity_poly.pdbx_strand_id
1 'polypeptide(L)'
;MSSVQTRHRVIGLYKELIRLGRDYPNPGYNFVPKVQAAFRASAGLTDQKAIDEKLALAEHVKNETLALISLSKYRYLRRTYCVPIKDTIPDVSLENTNK
;
A
#
# COMPACT_ATOMS: atom_id res chain seq x y z
N MET A 1 6.86 -32.38 2.68
CA MET A 1 5.64 -32.41 1.85
C MET A 1 4.99 -31.03 1.96
N SER A 2 4.68 -30.38 0.84
CA SER A 2 3.92 -29.11 0.84
C SER A 2 2.60 -29.34 1.56
N SER A 3 2.41 -28.71 2.72
CA SER A 3 1.15 -28.82 3.44
C SER A 3 0.07 -28.14 2.60
N VAL A 4 -1.10 -28.78 2.46
CA VAL A 4 -2.25 -28.22 1.72
C VAL A 4 -2.53 -26.78 2.18
N GLN A 5 -2.40 -26.52 3.49
CA GLN A 5 -2.53 -25.21 4.11
C GLN A 5 -1.58 -24.13 3.52
N THR A 6 -0.31 -24.47 3.29
CA THR A 6 0.67 -23.55 2.70
C THR A 6 0.27 -23.13 1.29
N ARG A 7 -0.24 -24.07 0.47
CA ARG A 7 -0.70 -23.77 -0.89
C ARG A 7 -1.90 -22.83 -0.89
N HIS A 8 -2.87 -23.02 0.00
CA HIS A 8 -4.02 -22.13 0.13
C HIS A 8 -3.59 -20.72 0.54
N ARG A 9 -2.67 -20.59 1.50
CA ARG A 9 -2.11 -19.31 1.94
C ARG A 9 -1.46 -18.56 0.78
N VAL A 10 -0.62 -19.23 0.00
CA VAL A 10 0.05 -18.66 -1.19
C VAL A 10 -0.97 -18.16 -2.23
N ILE A 11 -2.00 -18.96 -2.54
CA ILE A 11 -3.04 -18.57 -3.51
C ILE A 11 -3.85 -17.38 -3.00
N GLY A 12 -4.17 -17.35 -1.71
CA GLY A 12 -4.84 -16.22 -1.07
C GLY A 12 -4.03 -14.93 -1.22
N LEU A 13 -2.76 -14.98 -0.83
CA LEU A 13 -1.87 -13.84 -0.90
C LEU A 13 -1.66 -13.32 -2.33
N TYR A 14 -1.50 -14.24 -3.29
CA TYR A 14 -1.40 -13.90 -4.71
C TYR A 14 -2.63 -13.10 -5.18
N LYS A 15 -3.85 -13.59 -4.87
CA LYS A 15 -5.08 -12.90 -5.27
C LYS A 15 -5.22 -11.54 -4.60
N GLU A 16 -4.83 -11.43 -3.34
CA GLU A 16 -4.83 -10.14 -2.62
C GLU A 16 -3.88 -9.14 -3.27
N LEU A 17 -2.63 -9.52 -3.54
CA LEU A 17 -1.65 -8.64 -4.18
C LEU A 17 -2.12 -8.17 -5.57
N ILE A 18 -2.69 -9.06 -6.37
CA ILE A 18 -3.22 -8.70 -7.70
C ILE A 18 -4.39 -7.71 -7.59
N ARG A 19 -5.24 -7.86 -6.56
CA ARG A 19 -6.32 -6.89 -6.28
C ARG A 19 -5.76 -5.54 -5.88
N LEU A 20 -4.81 -5.50 -4.93
CA LEU A 20 -4.15 -4.28 -4.48
C LEU A 20 -3.40 -3.56 -5.61
N GLY A 21 -2.84 -4.32 -6.56
CA GLY A 21 -2.17 -3.77 -7.72
C GLY A 21 -3.04 -2.86 -8.60
N ARG A 22 -4.37 -2.98 -8.54
CA ARG A 22 -5.30 -2.10 -9.27
C ARG A 22 -5.42 -0.72 -8.65
N ASP A 23 -5.26 -0.64 -7.33
CA ASP A 23 -5.36 0.60 -6.55
C ASP A 23 -4.00 1.29 -6.38
N TYR A 24 -2.95 0.79 -7.04
CA TYR A 24 -1.60 1.29 -6.90
C TYR A 24 -1.50 2.76 -7.38
N PRO A 25 -0.95 3.68 -6.58
CA PRO A 25 -1.06 5.11 -6.87
C PRO A 25 -0.24 5.61 -8.05
N ASN A 26 0.75 4.84 -8.52
CA ASN A 26 1.54 5.16 -9.71
C ASN A 26 1.08 4.32 -10.91
N PRO A 27 0.40 4.92 -11.91
CA PRO A 27 -0.10 4.18 -13.07
C PRO A 27 1.01 3.68 -14.01
N GLY A 28 2.19 4.31 -14.00
CA GLY A 28 3.34 3.88 -14.79
C GLY A 28 4.11 2.70 -14.16
N TYR A 29 3.77 2.31 -12.93
CA TYR A 29 4.41 1.21 -12.26
C TYR A 29 3.69 -0.11 -12.55
N ASN A 30 4.35 -1.00 -13.30
CA ASN A 30 3.82 -2.32 -13.66
C ASN A 30 3.82 -3.30 -12.46
N PHE A 31 3.03 -3.03 -11.41
CA PHE A 31 2.99 -3.84 -10.19
C PHE A 31 2.53 -5.27 -10.44
N VAL A 32 1.38 -5.43 -11.12
CA VAL A 32 0.74 -6.73 -11.36
C VAL A 32 1.67 -7.70 -12.13
N PRO A 33 2.28 -7.31 -13.27
CA PRO A 33 3.24 -8.17 -13.95
C PRO A 33 4.45 -8.56 -13.09
N LYS A 34 4.97 -7.66 -12.27
CA LYS A 34 6.11 -7.93 -11.38
C LYS A 34 5.76 -8.96 -10.31
N VAL A 35 4.59 -8.83 -9.68
CA VAL A 35 4.08 -9.82 -8.72
C VAL A 35 3.95 -11.18 -9.41
N GLN A 36 3.30 -11.24 -10.57
CA GLN A 36 3.15 -12.49 -11.32
C GLN A 36 4.51 -13.14 -11.64
N ALA A 37 5.49 -12.34 -12.09
CA ALA A 37 6.83 -12.83 -12.37
C ALA A 37 7.53 -13.39 -11.11
N ALA A 38 7.42 -12.72 -9.97
CA ALA A 38 8.01 -13.17 -8.70
C ALA A 38 7.42 -14.50 -8.22
N PHE A 39 6.09 -14.66 -8.29
CA PHE A 39 5.42 -15.91 -7.94
C PHE A 39 5.76 -17.05 -8.93
N ARG A 40 5.85 -16.75 -10.23
CA ARG A 40 6.29 -17.73 -11.25
C ARG A 40 7.72 -18.20 -11.01
N ALA A 41 8.64 -17.28 -10.69
CA ALA A 41 10.03 -17.62 -10.39
C ALA A 41 10.17 -18.53 -9.17
N SER A 42 9.22 -18.44 -8.22
CA SER A 42 9.24 -19.23 -6.98
C SER A 42 8.39 -20.51 -7.08
N ALA A 43 7.80 -20.82 -8.23
CA ALA A 43 6.86 -21.94 -8.38
C ALA A 43 7.49 -23.34 -8.21
N GLY A 44 8.80 -23.45 -8.45
CA GLY A 44 9.57 -24.69 -8.32
C GLY A 44 10.21 -24.92 -6.95
N LEU A 45 9.95 -24.07 -5.95
CA LEU A 45 10.50 -24.24 -4.60
C LEU A 45 9.84 -25.44 -3.90
N THR A 46 10.66 -26.38 -3.44
CA THR A 46 10.21 -27.58 -2.71
C THR A 46 10.57 -27.51 -1.22
N ASP A 47 11.58 -26.71 -0.85
CA ASP A 47 12.00 -26.55 0.55
C ASP A 47 11.01 -25.70 1.35
N GLN A 48 10.62 -26.20 2.52
CA GLN A 48 9.60 -25.58 3.36
C GLN A 48 10.07 -24.24 3.93
N LYS A 49 11.33 -24.16 4.38
CA LYS A 49 11.89 -22.92 4.95
C LYS A 49 11.90 -21.80 3.91
N ALA A 50 12.38 -22.10 2.71
CA ALA A 50 12.40 -21.15 1.61
C ALA A 50 10.99 -20.67 1.22
N ILE A 51 9.97 -21.53 1.28
CA ILE A 51 8.56 -21.14 1.02
C ILE A 51 8.08 -20.16 2.09
N ASP A 52 8.36 -20.43 3.36
CA ASP A 52 7.92 -19.60 4.48
C ASP A 52 8.60 -18.21 4.44
N GLU A 53 9.87 -18.14 4.05
CA GLU A 53 10.58 -16.88 3.81
C GLU A 53 9.95 -16.06 2.66
N LYS A 54 9.62 -16.71 1.54
CA LYS A 54 8.95 -16.04 0.42
C LYS A 54 7.54 -15.56 0.78
N LEU A 55 6.82 -16.33 1.60
CA LEU A 55 5.53 -15.92 2.14
C LEU A 55 5.66 -14.68 3.04
N ALA A 56 6.62 -14.67 3.96
CA ALA A 56 6.89 -13.51 4.82
C ALA A 56 7.24 -12.26 4.00
N LEU A 57 8.06 -12.42 2.96
CA LEU A 57 8.37 -11.34 2.03
C LEU A 57 7.12 -10.81 1.32
N ALA A 58 6.26 -11.71 0.82
CA ALA A 58 5.05 -11.32 0.12
C ALA A 58 4.04 -10.62 1.06
N GLU A 59 3.98 -11.02 2.33
CA GLU A 59 3.19 -10.34 3.37
C GLU A 59 3.71 -8.94 3.67
N HIS A 60 5.03 -8.78 3.72
CA HIS A 60 5.66 -7.47 3.86
C HIS A 60 5.28 -6.55 2.70
N VAL A 61 5.43 -7.02 1.45
CA VAL A 61 5.05 -6.26 0.25
C VAL A 61 3.58 -5.86 0.25
N LYS A 62 2.68 -6.75 0.72
CA LYS A 62 1.26 -6.41 0.89
C LYS A 62 1.07 -5.23 1.84
N ASN A 63 1.73 -5.24 3.00
CA ASN A 63 1.62 -4.18 4.00
C ASN A 63 2.17 -2.85 3.49
N GLU A 64 3.33 -2.87 2.81
CA GLU A 64 3.89 -1.67 2.17
C GLU A 64 2.96 -1.10 1.10
N THR A 65 2.36 -1.96 0.28
CA THR A 65 1.43 -1.54 -0.77
C THR A 65 0.18 -0.89 -0.16
N LEU A 66 -0.37 -1.47 0.91
CA LEU A 66 -1.49 -0.88 1.64
C LEU A 66 -1.13 0.47 2.25
N ALA A 67 0.05 0.60 2.86
CA ALA A 67 0.54 1.86 3.42
C ALA A 67 0.72 2.93 2.34
N LEU A 68 1.19 2.55 1.15
CA LEU A 68 1.34 3.46 0.03
C LEU A 68 -0.02 3.95 -0.50
N ILE A 69 -0.99 3.05 -0.63
CA ILE A 69 -2.36 3.38 -1.03
C ILE A 69 -3.00 4.33 -0.01
N SER A 70 -2.90 4.03 1.29
CA SER A 70 -3.48 4.86 2.35
C SER A 70 -2.86 6.26 2.37
N LEU A 71 -1.53 6.34 2.20
CA LEU A 71 -0.82 7.62 2.11
C LEU A 71 -1.25 8.44 0.89
N SER A 72 -1.44 7.81 -0.27
CA SER A 72 -1.95 8.48 -1.47
C SER A 72 -3.34 9.06 -1.23
N LYS A 73 -4.25 8.26 -0.67
CA LYS A 73 -5.61 8.69 -0.31
C LYS A 73 -5.60 9.83 0.70
N TYR A 74 -4.77 9.74 1.74
CA TYR A 74 -4.61 10.81 2.72
C TYR A 74 -4.11 12.11 2.08
N ARG A 75 -3.09 12.03 1.21
CA ARG A 75 -2.57 13.21 0.49
C ARG A 75 -3.64 13.88 -0.37
N TYR A 76 -4.51 13.10 -1.01
CA TYR A 76 -5.66 13.63 -1.74
C TYR A 76 -6.64 14.33 -0.80
N LEU A 77 -7.12 13.65 0.24
CA LEU A 77 -8.06 14.23 1.22
C LEU A 77 -7.52 15.52 1.86
N ARG A 78 -6.24 15.53 2.24
CA ARG A 78 -5.58 16.70 2.81
C ARG A 78 -5.57 17.89 1.86
N ARG A 79 -5.40 17.65 0.55
CA ARG A 79 -5.46 18.74 -0.45
C ARG A 79 -6.87 19.24 -0.68
N THR A 80 -7.87 18.37 -0.63
CA THR A 80 -9.26 18.71 -0.93
C THR A 80 -9.99 19.37 0.23
N TYR A 81 -9.72 18.93 1.47
CA TYR A 81 -10.53 19.32 2.64
C TYR A 81 -9.77 20.14 3.69
N CYS A 82 -8.43 20.11 3.73
CA CYS A 82 -7.71 20.98 4.66
C CYS A 82 -7.58 22.37 4.04
N VAL A 83 -8.40 23.31 4.53
CA VAL A 83 -8.25 24.74 4.28
C VAL A 83 -6.88 25.18 4.83
N PRO A 84 -6.06 25.93 4.07
CA PRO A 84 -4.84 26.49 4.62
C PRO A 84 -5.20 27.39 5.81
N ILE A 85 -4.48 27.24 6.92
CA ILE A 85 -4.75 27.94 8.21
C ILE A 85 -4.91 29.47 8.06
N LYS A 86 -4.32 30.03 6.99
CA LYS A 86 -4.46 31.44 6.59
C LYS A 86 -5.90 31.91 6.41
N ASP A 87 -6.82 31.04 6.01
CA ASP A 87 -8.22 31.43 5.74
C ASP A 87 -9.11 31.26 6.99
N THR A 88 -8.62 30.59 8.03
CA THR A 88 -9.38 30.28 9.26
C THR A 88 -9.15 31.25 10.41
N ILE A 89 -8.09 32.07 10.35
CA ILE A 89 -7.86 33.14 11.34
C ILE A 89 -8.29 34.44 10.66
N PRO A 90 -9.45 35.03 11.01
CA PRO A 90 -9.70 36.41 10.61
C PRO A 90 -8.54 37.22 11.18
N ASP A 91 -7.87 37.99 10.32
CA ASP A 91 -6.85 38.95 10.72
C ASP A 91 -7.49 39.91 11.73
N VAL A 92 -7.36 39.60 13.02
CA VAL A 92 -7.71 40.50 14.11
C VAL A 92 -6.60 41.55 14.11
N SER A 93 -6.64 42.40 13.09
CA SER A 93 -5.96 43.68 13.10
C SER A 93 -6.33 44.34 14.41
N LEU A 94 -5.29 44.62 15.21
CA LEU A 94 -5.35 45.33 16.47
C LEU A 94 -5.80 46.78 16.23
N GLU A 95 -7.03 46.99 15.77
CA GLU A 95 -7.72 48.25 15.92
C GLU A 95 -8.27 48.28 17.33
N ASN A 96 -7.53 48.95 18.22
CA ASN A 96 -8.06 49.94 19.18
C ASN A 96 -6.99 50.32 20.21
N THR A 97 -5.88 50.88 19.73
CA THR A 97 -5.12 51.88 20.48
C THR A 97 -5.55 53.25 19.97
N ASN A 98 -6.66 53.79 20.51
CA ASN A 98 -6.94 55.23 20.66
C ASN A 98 -8.42 55.44 21.04
N LYS A 99 -8.72 55.42 22.34
CA LYS A 99 -9.63 56.38 22.97
C LYS A 99 -9.39 56.45 24.46
#